data_AF-A0A956PDS0-F1
#
_entry.id   AF-A0A956PDS0-F1
#
_cell.length_a   1.000
_cell.length_b   1.000
_cell.length_c   1.000
_cell.angle_alpha   90.00
_cell.angle_beta   90.00
_cell.angle_gamma   90.00
#
_symmetry.space_group_name_H-M   'P 1'
#
loop_
_entity.id
_entity.type
_entity.pdbx_description
1 polymer ?
#
loop_
_entity_poly.entity_id
_entity_poly.type
_entity_poly.pdbx_seq_one_letter_code
_entity_poly.pdbx_strand_id
1 'polypeptide(L)' 'MSLVIPGVGQIYNGDFLRGIFWLIITPGFWIGSGGLLGWVAHLIAAYTAHGRAVQYNLGEI' A
#
# COMPACT_ATOMS: atom_id res chain seq x y z
N MET A 1 -8.34 0.73 3.38
CA MET A 1 -8.21 1.79 2.36
C MET A 1 -7.13 1.51 1.30
N SER A 2 -5.98 0.91 1.63
CA SER A 2 -4.97 0.50 0.61
C SER A 2 -5.43 -0.59 -0.38
N LEU A 3 -6.50 -1.32 -0.08
CA LEU A 3 -7.05 -2.35 -0.97
C LEU A 3 -7.66 -1.76 -2.25
N VAL A 4 -8.23 -0.55 -2.17
CA VAL A 4 -8.88 0.14 -3.31
C VAL A 4 -7.91 1.09 -4.01
N ILE A 5 -7.09 1.82 -3.24
CA ILE A 5 -6.04 2.70 -3.79
C ILE A 5 -4.73 2.38 -3.05
N PRO A 6 -3.75 1.76 -3.72
CA PRO A 6 -2.50 1.36 -3.11
C PRO A 6 -1.70 2.62 -2.74
N GLY A 7 -1.17 2.66 -1.53
CA GLY A 7 -0.45 3.82 -0.99
C GLY A 7 -1.26 4.67 -0.01
N VAL A 8 -2.59 4.69 -0.10
CA VAL A 8 -3.43 5.56 0.74
C VAL A 8 -3.36 5.18 2.22
N GLY A 9 -3.40 3.89 2.56
CA GLY A 9 -3.27 3.44 3.94
C GLY A 9 -1.90 3.73 4.56
N GLN A 10 -0.84 3.79 3.74
CA GLN A 10 0.48 4.19 4.22
C GLN A 10 0.54 5.69 4.51
N ILE A 11 -0.11 6.52 3.69
CA ILE A 11 -0.26 7.96 3.97
C ILE A 11 -1.04 8.19 5.26
N TYR A 12 -2.15 7.46 5.48
CA TYR A 12 -2.91 7.54 6.73
C TYR A 12 -2.10 7.14 7.97
N ASN A 13 -1.17 6.20 7.84
CA ASN A 13 -0.29 5.76 8.92
C ASN A 13 0.97 6.64 9.08
N GLY A 14 1.08 7.76 8.34
CA GLY A 14 2.23 8.67 8.38
C GLY A 14 3.42 8.28 7.50
N ASP A 15 3.35 7.16 6.78
CA ASP A 15 4.39 6.66 5.88
C ASP A 15 4.24 7.27 4.46
N PHE A 16 4.38 8.60 4.35
CA PHE A 16 4.16 9.35 3.12
C PHE A 16 5.01 8.90 1.92
N LEU A 17 6.32 8.67 2.14
CA LEU A 17 7.23 8.23 1.07
C LEU A 17 6.86 6.86 0.51
N ARG A 18 6.41 5.93 1.37
CA ARG A 18 5.92 4.62 0.94
C ARG A 18 4.59 4.76 0.19
N GLY A 19 3.70 5.63 0.67
CA GLY A 19 2.44 5.92 -0.02
C GLY A 19 2.64 6.43 -1.45
N ILE A 20 3.52 7.40 -1.63
CA ILE A 20 3.88 7.97 -2.95
C ILE A 20 4.52 6.90 -3.86
N PHE A 21 5.41 6.07 -3.32
CA PHE A 21 6.01 4.96 -4.06
C PHE A 21 4.95 4.03 -4.66
N TRP A 22 3.96 3.61 -3.85
CA TRP A 22 2.90 2.71 -4.32
C TRP A 22 1.92 3.37 -5.29
N LEU A 23 1.68 4.68 -5.17
CA LEU A 23 0.86 5.44 -6.12
C LEU A 23 1.46 5.51 -7.53
N ILE A 24 2.79 5.52 -7.66
CA ILE A 24 3.49 5.57 -8.96
C ILE A 24 3.66 4.17 -9.55
N ILE A 25 4.07 3.20 -8.73
CA ILE A 25 4.42 1.85 -9.19
C ILE A 25 3.18 1.04 -9.61
N THR A 26 2.08 1.16 -8.88
CA THR A 26 0.89 0.34 -9.13
C THR A 26 0.23 0.60 -10.49
N PRO A 27 0.02 1.85 -10.96
CA PRO A 27 -0.48 2.09 -12.31
C PRO A 27 0.50 1.58 -13.39
N GLY A 28 1.81 1.62 -13.15
CA GLY A 28 2.81 1.01 -14.03
C GLY A 28 2.64 -0.51 -14.16
N PHE A 29 2.40 -1.22 -13.05
CA PHE A 29 2.11 -2.66 -13.08
C PHE A 29 0.76 -3.00 -13.71
N TRP A 30 -0.25 -2.14 -13.55
CA TRP A 30 -1.54 -2.31 -14.22
C TRP A 30 -1.39 -2.25 -15.75
N ILE A 31 -0.69 -1.24 -16.27
CA ILE A 31 -0.50 -1.05 -17.72
C ILE A 31 0.43 -2.13 -18.29
N GLY A 32 1.51 -2.47 -17.60
CA GLY A 32 2.51 -3.43 -18.08
C GLY A 32 2.07 -4.90 -18.07
N SER A 33 1.04 -5.25 -17.29
CA SER A 33 0.60 -6.65 -17.12
C SER A 33 -0.85 -6.93 -17.51
N GLY A 34 -1.57 -5.93 -18.04
CA GLY A 34 -3.01 -6.05 -18.32
C GLY A 34 -3.86 -6.17 -17.05
N GLY A 35 -3.39 -5.62 -15.92
CA GLY A 35 -4.12 -5.56 -14.65
C GLY A 35 -3.82 -6.67 -13.63
N LEU A 36 -3.23 -7.80 -14.03
CA LEU A 36 -3.01 -8.96 -13.14
C LEU A 36 -1.99 -8.69 -12.02
N LEU A 37 -0.84 -8.07 -12.33
CA LEU A 37 0.17 -7.72 -11.32
C LEU A 37 -0.23 -6.51 -10.47
N GLY A 38 -1.18 -5.71 -10.95
CA GLY A 38 -1.75 -4.60 -10.21
C GLY A 38 -2.34 -5.05 -8.88
N TRP A 39 -3.17 -6.10 -8.89
CA TRP A 39 -3.80 -6.67 -7.70
C TRP A 39 -2.80 -7.16 -6.64
N VAL A 40 -1.66 -7.69 -7.06
CA VAL A 40 -0.58 -8.10 -6.14
C VAL A 40 -0.03 -6.91 -5.37
N ALA A 41 0.16 -5.76 -6.04
CA ALA A 41 0.58 -4.52 -5.39
C ALA A 41 -0.46 -4.03 -4.35
N HIS A 42 -1.76 -4.13 -4.65
CA HIS A 42 -2.82 -3.80 -3.69
C HIS A 42 -2.78 -4.69 -2.44
N LEU A 43 -2.56 -6.01 -2.62
CA LEU A 43 -2.48 -6.96 -1.51
C LEU A 43 -1.26 -6.71 -0.62
N ILE A 44 -0.08 -6.47 -1.21
CA ILE A 44 1.15 -6.17 -0.46
C ILE A 44 1.02 -4.84 0.29
N ALA A 45 0.47 -3.81 -0.34
CA ALA A 45 0.26 -2.50 0.28
C ALA A 45 -0.77 -2.57 1.43
N ALA A 46 -1.80 -3.40 1.30
CA ALA A 46 -2.76 -3.63 2.37
C ALA A 46 -2.14 -4.39 3.57
N TYR A 47 -1.36 -5.45 3.30
CA TYR A 47 -0.69 -6.23 4.34
C TYR A 47 0.30 -5.38 5.16
N THR A 48 1.11 -4.55 4.48
CA THR A 48 2.06 -3.67 5.18
C THR A 48 1.36 -2.57 5.99
N ALA A 49 0.29 -1.97 5.48
CA ALA A 49 -0.49 -1.00 6.23
C ALA A 49 -1.16 -1.62 7.47
N HIS A 50 -1.64 -2.86 7.36
CA HIS A 50 -2.21 -3.60 8.49
C HIS A 50 -1.15 -3.91 9.55
N GLY A 51 0.02 -4.41 9.18
CA GLY A 51 1.12 -4.68 10.12
C GLY A 51 1.54 -3.42 10.89
N ARG A 52 1.66 -2.27 10.21
CA ARG A 52 1.97 -0.99 10.86
C ARG A 52 0.89 -0.56 11.85
N ALA A 53 -0.38 -0.70 11.48
CA ALA A 53 -1.50 -0.38 12.38
C ALA A 53 -1.52 -1.30 13.62
N VAL A 54 -1.20 -2.58 13.46
CA VAL A 54 -1.08 -3.53 14.59
C VAL A 54 0.06 -3.13 15.52
N GLN A 55 1.23 -2.79 14.99
CA GLN A 55 2.39 -2.35 15.78
C GLN A 55 2.10 -1.06 16.57
N TYR A 56 1.41 -0.11 15.94
CA TYR A 56 0.94 1.12 16.59
C TYR A 56 -0.06 0.82 17.72
N ASN A 57 -1.03 -0.07 17.49
CA ASN A 57 -1.99 -0.48 18.52
C ASN A 57 -1.35 -1.25 19.69
N LEU A 58 -0.23 -1.93 19.45
CA LEU A 58 0.55 -2.63 20.47
C LEU A 58 1.52 -1.70 21.23
N GLY A 59 1.68 -0.44 20.79
CA GLY A 59 2.58 0.53 21.41
C GLY A 59 4.07 0.24 21.17
N GLU A 60 4.40 -0.57 20.15
CA GLU A 60 5.79 -0.91 19.81
C GLU A 60 6.50 0.19 18.99
N ILE A 61 5.74 1.18 18.51
CA ILE A 61 6.19 2.34 17.72
C ILE A 61 5.34 3.58 18.00
#